data_AF-A0A975Q0G0-F1
#
_entry.id   AF-A0A975Q0G0-F1
#
_cell.length_a   1.000
_cell.length_b   1.000
_cell.length_c   1.000
_cell.angle_alpha   90.00
_cell.angle_beta   90.00
_cell.angle_gamma   90.00
#
_symmetry.space_group_name_H-M   'P 1'
#
loop_
_entity.id
_entity.type
_entity.pdbx_description
1 polymer ?
#
loop_
_entity_poly.entity_id
_entity_poly.type
_entity_poly.pdbx_seq_one_letter_code
_entity_poly.pdbx_strand_id
1 'polypeptide(L)'
;MNIVERAARAMFATANQLHDWNEPNAEPLRKIYRENARAALHAIREPDEEMIGAADDLTDTHANIHPTGLEVWYTMIDVALDENDD
;
A
#
# COMPACT_ATOMS: atom_id res chain seq x y z
N MET A 1 -1.76 1.58 -14.89
CA MET A 1 -1.81 2.91 -14.22
C MET A 1 -1.29 2.66 -12.84
N ASN A 2 -0.19 3.29 -12.40
CA ASN A 2 0.45 2.89 -11.15
C ASN A 2 -0.46 3.02 -9.91
N ILE A 3 -0.15 2.23 -8.88
CA ILE A 3 -0.93 2.13 -7.66
C ILE A 3 -1.09 3.45 -6.90
N VAL A 4 -0.11 4.36 -6.98
CA VAL A 4 -0.20 5.70 -6.39
C VAL A 4 -1.30 6.51 -7.09
N GLU A 5 -1.34 6.51 -8.42
CA GLU A 5 -2.37 7.21 -9.21
C GLU A 5 -3.74 6.56 -9.03
N ARG A 6 -3.80 5.22 -8.95
CA ARG A 6 -5.04 4.47 -8.66
C ARG A 6 -5.62 4.84 -7.29
N ALA A 7 -4.79 4.81 -6.25
CA ALA A 7 -5.19 5.18 -4.89
C ALA A 7 -5.58 6.67 -4.80
N ALA A 8 -4.82 7.56 -5.45
CA ALA A 8 -5.12 8.98 -5.46
C ALA A 8 -6.48 9.27 -6.14
N ARG A 9 -6.77 8.59 -7.27
CA ARG A 9 -8.07 8.68 -7.95
C ARG A 9 -9.22 8.15 -7.09
N ALA A 10 -9.02 7.05 -6.37
CA ALA A 10 -10.02 6.51 -5.46
C ALA A 10 -10.34 7.47 -4.29
N MET A 11 -9.30 8.07 -3.70
CA MET A 11 -9.47 9.11 -2.67
C MET A 11 -10.21 10.34 -3.21
N PHE A 12 -9.83 10.81 -4.40
CA PHE A 12 -10.48 11.95 -5.03
C PHE A 12 -11.95 11.67 -5.36
N ALA A 13 -12.26 10.50 -5.93
CA ALA A 13 -13.63 10.09 -6.22
C ALA A 13 -14.51 9.99 -4.95
N THR A 14 -13.90 9.59 -3.83
CA THR A 14 -14.59 9.51 -2.52
C THR A 14 -14.87 10.90 -1.95
N ALA A 15 -13.88 11.80 -2.00
CA ALA A 15 -13.96 13.10 -1.36
C ALA A 15 -14.65 14.19 -2.22
N ASN A 16 -14.58 14.08 -3.55
CA ASN A 16 -15.01 15.12 -4.48
C ASN A 16 -15.95 14.55 -5.56
N GLN A 17 -17.14 14.12 -5.14
CA GLN A 17 -18.14 13.51 -6.03
C GLN A 17 -18.65 14.43 -7.15
N LEU A 18 -18.34 15.74 -7.10
CA LEU A 18 -18.81 16.76 -8.04
C LEU A 18 -17.72 17.26 -9.00
N HIS A 19 -16.46 16.86 -8.83
CA HIS A 19 -15.35 17.33 -9.67
C HIS A 19 -14.84 16.20 -10.58
N ASP A 20 -14.52 16.52 -11.84
CA ASP A 20 -13.80 15.58 -12.70
C ASP A 20 -12.30 15.61 -12.36
N TRP A 21 -11.73 14.41 -12.22
CA TRP A 21 -10.30 14.20 -12.01
C TRP A 21 -9.45 14.91 -13.07
N ASN A 22 -9.92 15.08 -14.31
CA ASN A 22 -9.13 15.67 -15.39
C ASN A 22 -9.27 17.20 -15.49
N GLU A 23 -10.09 17.85 -14.66
CA GLU A 23 -10.24 19.30 -14.71
C GLU A 23 -8.93 20.03 -14.35
N PRO A 24 -8.57 21.14 -15.03
CA PRO A 24 -7.33 21.86 -14.75
C PRO A 24 -7.20 22.35 -13.30
N ASN A 25 -8.31 22.80 -12.71
CA ASN A 25 -8.36 23.32 -11.33
C ASN A 25 -8.23 22.22 -10.25
N ALA A 26 -8.35 20.94 -10.61
CA ALA A 26 -8.21 19.82 -9.69
C ALA A 26 -6.74 19.43 -9.44
N GLU A 27 -5.75 19.99 -10.15
CA GLU A 27 -4.33 19.63 -9.97
C GLU A 27 -3.81 19.75 -8.52
N PRO A 28 -4.14 20.82 -7.75
CA PRO A 28 -3.71 20.90 -6.35
C PRO A 28 -4.23 19.72 -5.51
N LEU A 29 -5.48 19.29 -5.74
CA LEU A 29 -6.08 18.14 -5.06
C LEU A 29 -5.45 16.84 -5.51
N ARG A 30 -5.23 16.65 -6.82
CA ARG A 30 -4.52 15.48 -7.35
C ARG A 30 -3.16 15.30 -6.70
N LYS A 31 -2.41 16.40 -6.52
CA LYS A 31 -1.12 16.38 -5.82
C LYS A 31 -1.27 15.90 -4.38
N ILE A 32 -2.21 16.46 -3.61
CA ILE A 32 -2.47 16.05 -2.22
C ILE A 32 -2.79 14.55 -2.14
N TYR A 33 -3.69 14.05 -2.99
CA TYR A 33 -4.08 12.64 -2.93
C TYR A 33 -2.97 11.68 -3.37
N ARG A 34 -2.11 12.09 -4.31
CA ARG A 34 -0.89 11.32 -4.63
C ARG A 34 0.08 11.27 -3.45
N GLU A 35 0.27 12.36 -2.72
CA GLU A 35 1.12 12.35 -1.52
C GLU A 35 0.51 11.46 -0.42
N ASN A 36 -0.80 11.56 -0.18
CA ASN A 36 -1.49 10.68 0.76
C ASN A 36 -1.36 9.19 0.37
N ALA A 37 -1.46 8.89 -0.93
CA ALA A 37 -1.27 7.54 -1.43
C ALA A 37 0.15 7.03 -1.16
N ARG A 38 1.18 7.86 -1.38
CA ARG A 38 2.57 7.49 -1.06
C ARG A 38 2.76 7.23 0.43
N ALA A 39 2.22 8.10 1.28
CA ALA A 39 2.33 7.95 2.73
C ALA A 39 1.66 6.65 3.22
N ALA A 40 0.45 6.35 2.73
CA ALA A 40 -0.25 5.12 3.09
C ALA A 40 0.48 3.86 2.60
N LEU A 41 0.95 3.85 1.35
CA LEU A 41 1.70 2.72 0.79
C LEU A 41 3.04 2.51 1.49
N HIS A 42 3.68 3.59 1.95
CA HIS A 42 4.89 3.51 2.76
C HIS A 42 4.59 2.87 4.12
N ALA A 43 3.54 3.32 4.81
CA ALA A 43 3.14 2.75 6.10
C ALA A 43 2.80 1.26 6.01
N ILE A 44 2.17 0.80 4.93
CA ILE A 44 1.87 -0.63 4.73
C ILE A 44 3.16 -1.45 4.48
N ARG A 45 4.17 -0.83 3.84
CA ARG A 45 5.46 -1.49 3.60
C ARG A 45 6.35 -1.55 4.83
N GLU A 46 6.11 -0.74 5.85
CA GLU A 46 6.90 -0.74 7.08
C GLU A 46 6.10 -1.40 8.22
N PRO A 47 6.20 -2.74 8.38
CA PRO A 47 5.53 -3.41 9.50
C PRO A 47 6.15 -2.99 10.82
N ASP A 48 5.34 -2.93 11.86
CA ASP A 48 5.82 -2.78 13.24
C ASP A 48 6.29 -4.12 13.83
N GLU A 49 6.88 -4.06 15.03
CA GLU A 49 7.39 -5.25 15.73
C GLU A 49 6.28 -6.26 16.06
N GLU A 50 5.04 -5.81 16.29
CA GLU A 50 3.91 -6.68 16.59
C GLU A 50 3.48 -7.47 15.35
N MET A 51 3.42 -6.83 14.18
CA MET A 51 3.14 -7.46 12.90
C MET A 51 4.22 -8.47 12.51
N ILE A 52 5.50 -8.14 12.72
CA ILE A 52 6.61 -9.07 12.49
C ILE A 52 6.53 -10.24 13.46
N GLY A 53 6.29 -9.98 14.76
CA GLY A 53 6.16 -11.01 15.78
C GLY A 53 5.02 -11.99 15.50
N ALA A 54 3.87 -11.51 15.01
CA ALA A 54 2.77 -12.38 14.61
C ALA A 54 3.11 -13.28 13.40
N ALA A 55 3.92 -12.79 12.46
CA ALA A 55 4.42 -13.59 11.35
C ALA A 55 5.48 -14.60 11.81
N ASP A 56 6.38 -14.19 12.70
CA ASP A 56 7.39 -15.05 13.30
C ASP A 56 6.73 -16.16 14.12
N ASP A 57 5.75 -15.88 14.99
CA ASP A 57 5.01 -16.87 15.79
C ASP A 57 4.39 -18.01 14.94
N LEU A 58 3.98 -17.70 13.70
CA LEU A 58 3.46 -18.69 12.75
C LEU A 58 4.56 -19.53 12.09
N THR A 59 5.79 -19.02 12.04
CA THR A 59 6.96 -19.66 11.41
C THR A 59 7.95 -20.27 12.43
N ASP A 60 7.86 -19.92 13.72
CA ASP A 60 8.82 -20.19 14.80
C ASP A 60 8.83 -21.64 15.32
N THR A 61 8.29 -22.60 14.56
CA THR A 61 8.46 -24.01 14.92
C THR A 61 9.88 -24.51 14.66
N HIS A 62 10.71 -23.78 13.89
CA HIS A 62 12.09 -24.18 13.62
C HIS A 62 13.01 -22.96 13.42
N ALA A 63 14.04 -22.83 14.27
CA ALA A 63 15.03 -21.74 14.29
C ALA A 63 15.92 -21.58 13.02
N ASN A 64 15.64 -22.31 11.95
CA ASN A 64 16.33 -22.25 10.65
C ASN A 64 15.34 -22.10 9.47
N ILE A 65 14.08 -21.70 9.72
CA ILE A 65 13.10 -21.50 8.66
C ILE A 65 13.37 -20.17 7.96
N HIS A 66 13.60 -20.27 6.66
CA HIS A 66 13.44 -19.19 5.71
C HIS A 66 12.16 -19.41 4.91
N PRO A 67 11.43 -18.36 4.54
CA PRO A 67 11.68 -16.94 4.85
C PRO A 67 11.34 -16.55 6.30
N THR A 68 11.99 -15.51 6.82
CA THR A 68 11.66 -14.84 8.09
C THR A 68 10.29 -14.16 8.03
N GLY A 69 9.65 -13.84 9.16
CA GLY A 69 8.37 -13.12 9.18
C GLY A 69 8.41 -11.79 8.41
N LEU A 70 9.53 -11.08 8.45
CA LEU A 70 9.75 -9.85 7.69
C LEU A 70 9.79 -10.10 6.16
N GLU A 71 10.46 -11.17 5.71
CA GLU A 71 10.51 -11.55 4.30
C GLU A 71 9.13 -12.00 3.79
N VAL A 72 8.36 -12.71 4.63
CA VAL A 72 6.96 -13.06 4.35
C VAL A 72 6.10 -11.80 4.22
N TRP A 73 6.25 -10.83 5.13
CA TRP A 73 5.50 -9.57 5.07
C TRP A 73 5.76 -8.82 3.77
N TYR A 74 7.02 -8.60 3.41
CA TYR A 74 7.36 -7.91 2.17
C TYR A 74 6.83 -8.65 0.94
N THR A 75 6.94 -9.98 0.91
CA THR A 75 6.39 -10.80 -0.17
C THR A 75 4.86 -10.64 -0.26
N MET A 76 4.15 -10.68 0.86
CA MET A 76 2.70 -10.51 0.91
C MET A 76 2.28 -9.12 0.41
N ILE A 77 2.95 -8.07 0.88
CA ILE A 77 2.65 -6.69 0.45
C ILE A 77 3.00 -6.50 -1.02
N ASP A 78 4.12 -7.03 -1.51
CA ASP A 78 4.48 -6.93 -2.92
C ASP A 78 3.44 -7.62 -3.81
N VAL A 79 2.96 -8.82 -3.44
CA VAL A 79 1.87 -9.50 -4.16
C VAL A 79 0.57 -8.69 -4.09
N ALA A 80 0.20 -8.20 -2.90
CA ALA A 80 -1.03 -7.42 -2.73
C ALA A 80 -1.02 -6.08 -3.49
N LEU A 81 0.17 -5.54 -3.76
CA LEU A 81 0.37 -4.29 -4.48
C LEU A 81 0.74 -4.50 -5.96
N ASP A 82 1.05 -5.73 -6.40
CA ASP A 82 1.34 -6.04 -7.80
C ASP A 82 0.05 -5.94 -8.65
N GLU A 83 0.19 -5.36 -9.83
CA GLU A 83 -0.91 -5.07 -10.75
C GLU A 83 -1.16 -6.22 -11.76
N ASN A 84 -0.64 -7.43 -11.49
CA ASN A 84 -0.67 -8.56 -12.43
C ASN A 84 -1.70 -9.67 -12.13
N ASP A 85 -2.57 -9.52 -11.13
CA ASP A 85 -3.73 -10.42 -11.02
C ASP A 85 -4.83 -9.96 -12.00
N ASP A 86 -4.77 -10.53 -13.21
CA ASP A 86 -5.74 -10.64 -14.34
C ASP A 86 -6.87 -9.59 -14.49
#